data_AF-A0A3R8UBR1-F1
#
_entry.id   AF-A0A3R8UBR1-F1
#
_cell.length_a   1.000
_cell.length_b   1.000
_cell.length_c   1.000
_cell.angle_alpha   90.00
_cell.angle_beta   90.00
_cell.angle_gamma   90.00
#
_symmetry.space_group_name_H-M   'P 1'
#
loop_
_entity.id
_entity.type
_entity.pdbx_description
1 polymer ?
#
loop_
_entity_poly.entity_id
_entity_poly.type
_entity_poly.pdbx_seq_one_letter_code
_entity_poly.pdbx_strand_id
1 'polypeptide(L)'
;MTFLVTAAHVLKGLDTKRLLATNLKGKAIMLSGLPFLVCNDNDLAIAPLEPQWLADTGLPSLNTIVLDDTWENYESIGCWITVGYPGSKNGIYPRLGKHAINSHGTSFTEMIQVPKAQSHIANPLGFRFDKKSAVDTDQKRANPPSFSGTSGSPILEVLARVDTTGNISLRCVLQGVLLGWHKKEKEVVAGRVEALLALMDELFELLEGSRAALR
;
A
#
# COMPACT_ATOMS: atom_id res chain seq x y z
N MET A 1 6.89 -6.55 14.29
CA MET A 1 7.13 -5.08 14.25
C MET A 1 6.12 -4.48 13.28
N THR A 2 5.70 -3.22 13.45
CA THR A 2 4.77 -2.56 12.52
C THR A 2 5.51 -1.52 11.68
N PHE A 3 5.19 -1.47 10.39
CA PHE A 3 5.79 -0.53 9.45
C PHE A 3 4.72 0.32 8.77
N LEU A 4 5.03 1.60 8.56
CA LEU A 4 4.38 2.43 7.55
C LEU A 4 5.06 2.18 6.21
N VAL A 5 4.28 1.81 5.21
CA VAL A 5 4.77 1.53 3.85
C VAL A 5 4.17 2.55 2.89
N THR A 6 4.98 3.05 1.95
CA THR A 6 4.53 3.96 0.90
C THR A 6 5.40 3.84 -0.36
N ALA A 7 5.03 4.54 -1.43
CA ALA A 7 5.89 4.69 -2.59
C ALA A 7 6.96 5.76 -2.32
N ALA A 8 8.21 5.51 -2.74
CA ALA A 8 9.33 6.43 -2.49
C ALA A 8 9.11 7.81 -3.13
N HIS A 9 8.55 7.86 -4.34
CA HIS A 9 8.25 9.13 -5.02
C HIS A 9 7.23 10.01 -4.29
N VAL A 10 6.40 9.44 -3.39
CA VAL A 10 5.50 10.24 -2.53
C VAL A 10 6.30 11.07 -1.52
N LEU A 11 7.50 10.61 -1.18
CA LEU A 11 8.43 11.31 -0.29
C LEU A 11 9.38 12.25 -1.05
N LYS A 12 9.58 12.02 -2.37
CA LYS A 12 10.47 12.85 -3.21
C LYS A 12 9.89 14.26 -3.38
N GLY A 13 10.75 15.27 -3.27
CA GLY A 13 10.36 16.66 -3.50
C GLY A 13 9.48 17.25 -2.40
N LEU A 14 9.35 16.58 -1.24
CA LEU A 14 8.79 17.20 -0.04
C LEU A 14 9.71 18.37 0.35
N ASP A 15 9.20 19.58 0.19
CA ASP A 15 9.82 20.79 0.73
C ASP A 15 10.12 20.55 2.21
N THR A 16 11.37 20.79 2.64
CA THR A 16 11.80 20.71 4.04
C THR A 16 10.91 21.51 5.01
N LYS A 17 10.17 22.51 4.51
CA LYS A 17 9.21 23.32 5.28
C LYS A 17 7.81 22.72 5.36
N ARG A 18 7.49 21.71 4.52
CA ARG A 18 6.20 21.03 4.51
C ARG A 18 6.21 19.86 5.48
N LEU A 19 5.19 19.85 6.31
CA LEU A 19 4.93 18.81 7.28
C LEU A 19 4.32 17.59 6.57
N LEU A 20 4.97 16.43 6.69
CA LEU A 20 4.40 15.16 6.27
C LEU A 20 3.38 14.74 7.32
N ALA A 21 2.15 14.49 6.88
CA ALA A 21 1.06 14.05 7.74
C ALA A 21 0.20 13.01 7.03
N THR A 22 -0.44 12.15 7.82
CA THR A 22 -1.39 11.16 7.35
C THR A 22 -2.67 11.21 8.18
N ASN A 23 -3.74 10.60 7.69
CA ASN A 23 -4.95 10.38 8.46
C ASN A 23 -5.00 8.92 8.89
N LEU A 24 -4.95 8.67 10.20
CA LEU A 24 -5.13 7.34 10.78
C LEU A 24 -6.29 7.38 11.78
N LYS A 25 -7.28 6.49 11.59
CA LYS A 25 -8.50 6.41 12.43
C LYS A 25 -9.18 7.77 12.66
N GLY A 26 -9.23 8.62 11.62
CA GLY A 26 -9.86 9.95 11.69
C GLY A 26 -9.01 11.01 12.39
N LYS A 27 -7.75 10.72 12.72
CA LYS A 27 -6.82 11.67 13.33
C LYS A 27 -5.74 12.07 12.34
N ALA A 28 -5.48 13.38 12.27
CA ALA A 28 -4.31 13.92 11.59
C ALA A 28 -3.06 13.58 12.41
N ILE A 29 -2.20 12.72 11.86
CA ILE A 29 -0.95 12.31 12.50
C ILE A 29 0.22 12.89 11.72
N MET A 30 1.10 13.55 12.46
CA MET A 30 2.36 14.05 11.94
C MET A 30 3.34 12.89 11.76
N LEU A 31 3.88 12.74 10.56
CA LEU A 31 4.91 11.76 10.23
C LEU A 31 6.33 12.36 10.28
N SER A 32 6.44 13.67 10.56
CA SER A 32 7.71 14.35 10.78
C SER A 32 8.53 13.64 11.86
N GLY A 33 9.77 13.28 11.53
CA GLY A 33 10.69 12.60 12.45
C GLY A 33 10.70 11.07 12.35
N LEU A 34 9.80 10.46 11.57
CA LEU A 34 9.92 9.03 11.27
C LEU A 34 11.09 8.78 10.31
N PRO A 35 12.01 7.84 10.63
CA PRO A 35 13.15 7.51 9.77
C PRO A 35 12.68 6.62 8.62
N PHE A 36 12.47 7.21 7.44
CA PHE A 36 12.15 6.44 6.24
C PHE A 36 13.42 5.83 5.64
N LEU A 37 13.43 4.51 5.48
CA LEU A 37 14.35 3.81 4.59
C LEU A 37 13.72 3.76 3.19
N VAL A 38 14.50 4.07 2.15
CA VAL A 38 14.00 4.28 0.79
C VAL A 38 14.75 3.39 -0.20
N CYS A 39 14.03 2.50 -0.88
CA CYS A 39 14.52 1.75 -2.02
C CYS A 39 14.10 2.48 -3.31
N ASN A 40 15.03 3.21 -3.92
CA ASN A 40 14.75 3.95 -5.16
C ASN A 40 14.51 3.02 -6.36
N ASP A 41 15.19 1.87 -6.42
CA ASP A 41 15.13 0.93 -7.54
C ASP A 41 13.75 0.26 -7.68
N ASN A 42 13.06 0.07 -6.55
CA ASN A 42 11.70 -0.45 -6.52
C ASN A 42 10.65 0.61 -6.16
N ASP A 43 11.07 1.86 -5.97
CA ASP A 43 10.25 3.00 -5.60
C ASP A 43 9.38 2.73 -4.36
N LEU A 44 9.97 2.07 -3.36
CA LEU A 44 9.34 1.73 -2.08
C LEU A 44 10.02 2.48 -0.94
N ALA A 45 9.25 2.82 0.08
CA ALA A 45 9.77 3.37 1.31
C ALA A 45 9.04 2.78 2.53
N ILE A 46 9.81 2.52 3.59
CA ILE A 46 9.28 2.02 4.86
C ILE A 46 9.75 2.90 6.01
N ALA A 47 8.91 3.03 7.04
CA ALA A 47 9.31 3.59 8.32
C ALA A 47 8.80 2.67 9.46
N PRO A 48 9.67 2.29 10.42
CA PRO A 48 9.25 1.56 11.59
C PRO A 48 8.32 2.42 12.47
N LEU A 49 7.21 1.85 12.92
CA LEU A 49 6.30 2.48 13.87
C LEU A 49 6.55 1.92 15.26
N GLU A 50 7.36 2.62 16.05
CA GLU A 50 7.67 2.21 17.41
C GLU A 50 6.43 2.27 18.32
N PRO A 51 6.29 1.35 19.29
CA PRO A 51 5.17 1.36 20.23
C PRO A 51 5.01 2.68 20.98
N GLN A 52 6.13 3.34 21.33
CA GLN A 52 6.11 4.64 22.01
C GLN A 52 5.53 5.73 21.11
N TRP A 53 5.95 5.80 19.84
CA TRP A 53 5.39 6.75 18.87
C TRP A 53 3.88 6.54 18.66
N LEU A 54 3.42 5.28 18.63
CA LEU A 54 2.01 4.93 18.56
C LEU A 54 1.23 5.39 19.81
N ALA A 55 1.82 5.25 21.00
CA ALA A 55 1.25 5.74 22.24
C ALA A 55 1.15 7.28 22.25
N ASP A 56 2.23 7.97 21.87
CA ASP A 56 2.32 9.44 21.85
C ASP A 56 1.34 10.07 20.85
N THR A 57 1.02 9.36 19.76
CA THR A 57 0.02 9.77 18.76
C THR A 57 -1.42 9.41 19.17
N GLY A 58 -1.61 8.76 20.32
CA GLY A 58 -2.93 8.34 20.82
C GLY A 58 -3.57 7.26 19.92
N LEU A 59 -2.73 6.40 19.33
CA LEU A 59 -3.09 5.27 18.47
C LEU A 59 -2.45 3.99 19.02
N PRO A 60 -2.87 3.49 20.21
CA PRO A 60 -2.24 2.35 20.88
C PRO A 60 -2.32 1.04 20.08
N SER A 61 -3.18 0.98 19.06
CA SER A 61 -3.24 -0.12 18.11
C SER A 61 -3.62 0.37 16.70
N LEU A 62 -3.09 -0.31 15.69
CA LEU A 62 -3.40 -0.10 14.27
C LEU A 62 -3.95 -1.38 13.66
N ASN A 63 -4.86 -1.24 12.71
CA ASN A 63 -5.18 -2.34 11.80
C ASN A 63 -4.02 -2.44 10.81
N THR A 64 -3.43 -3.63 10.70
CA THR A 64 -2.23 -3.86 9.89
C THR A 64 -2.49 -4.98 8.90
N ILE A 65 -1.71 -4.97 7.81
CA ILE A 65 -1.65 -6.10 6.88
C ILE A 65 -0.51 -6.99 7.36
N VAL A 66 -0.81 -8.26 7.61
CA VAL A 66 0.19 -9.25 8.00
C VAL A 66 0.87 -9.77 6.73
N LEU A 67 2.20 -9.84 6.73
CA LEU A 67 3.00 -10.23 5.56
C LEU A 67 3.34 -11.73 5.56
N ASP A 68 3.59 -12.33 6.73
CA ASP A 68 4.10 -13.69 6.87
C ASP A 68 3.02 -14.78 7.07
N ASP A 69 1.77 -14.50 6.69
CA ASP A 69 0.71 -15.49 6.88
C ASP A 69 0.61 -16.43 5.66
N THR A 70 1.17 -17.63 5.79
CA THR A 70 0.78 -18.76 4.95
C THR A 70 -0.59 -19.27 5.41
N TRP A 71 -1.59 -19.11 4.57
CA TRP A 71 -2.96 -19.54 4.86
C TRP A 71 -3.22 -20.94 4.30
N GLU A 72 -3.14 -21.96 5.16
CA GLU A 72 -3.45 -23.34 4.75
C GLU A 72 -4.90 -23.47 4.26
N ASN A 73 -5.08 -24.25 3.19
CA ASN A 73 -6.38 -24.53 2.58
C ASN A 73 -7.11 -23.29 2.01
N TYR A 74 -6.40 -22.18 1.80
CA TYR A 74 -6.90 -21.04 1.04
C TYR A 74 -6.31 -21.04 -0.36
N GLU A 75 -7.15 -20.77 -1.36
CA GLU A 75 -6.76 -20.72 -2.76
C GLU A 75 -7.01 -19.34 -3.35
N SER A 76 -6.18 -18.93 -4.30
CA SER A 76 -6.42 -17.72 -5.07
C SER A 76 -7.69 -17.86 -5.91
N ILE A 77 -8.54 -16.82 -5.87
CA ILE A 77 -9.72 -16.74 -6.76
C ILE A 77 -9.45 -15.88 -7.99
N GLY A 78 -8.19 -15.53 -8.27
CA GLY A 78 -7.83 -14.67 -9.41
C GLY A 78 -8.38 -13.26 -9.31
N CYS A 79 -8.53 -12.73 -8.09
CA CYS A 79 -9.02 -11.38 -7.83
C CYS A 79 -8.01 -10.62 -6.98
N TRP A 80 -7.64 -9.43 -7.44
CA TRP A 80 -6.78 -8.50 -6.72
C TRP A 80 -7.51 -7.20 -6.49
N ILE A 81 -7.34 -6.60 -5.32
CA ILE A 81 -7.99 -5.36 -4.94
C ILE A 81 -6.96 -4.35 -4.48
N THR A 82 -7.19 -3.09 -4.82
CA THR A 82 -6.50 -1.97 -4.19
C THR A 82 -7.51 -0.99 -3.63
N VAL A 83 -7.21 -0.41 -2.47
CA VAL A 83 -8.02 0.63 -1.85
C VAL A 83 -7.20 1.91 -1.81
N GLY A 84 -7.56 2.84 -2.70
CA GLY A 84 -6.87 4.11 -2.83
C GLY A 84 -7.46 5.18 -1.90
N TYR A 85 -6.57 5.92 -1.23
CA TYR A 85 -6.91 7.11 -0.46
C TYR A 85 -6.27 8.36 -1.11
N PRO A 86 -6.85 8.90 -2.20
CA PRO A 86 -6.23 9.94 -3.00
C PRO A 86 -5.92 11.20 -2.18
N GLY A 87 -4.63 11.51 -1.97
CA GLY A 87 -4.21 12.67 -1.18
C GLY A 87 -4.78 14.01 -1.68
N SER A 88 -5.00 14.14 -2.99
CA SER A 88 -5.62 15.32 -3.61
C SER A 88 -7.08 15.56 -3.21
N LYS A 89 -7.78 14.53 -2.72
CA LYS A 89 -9.18 14.61 -2.27
C LYS A 89 -9.30 14.46 -0.75
N ASN A 90 -8.23 14.07 -0.07
CA ASN A 90 -8.19 13.80 1.35
C ASN A 90 -7.31 14.83 2.06
N GLY A 91 -7.74 16.09 1.97
CA GLY A 91 -7.09 17.18 2.68
C GLY A 91 -7.18 16.99 4.19
N ILE A 92 -6.04 17.14 4.86
CA ILE A 92 -5.95 17.25 6.32
C ILE A 92 -5.93 18.74 6.64
N TYR A 93 -6.86 19.20 7.49
CA TYR A 93 -6.93 20.59 7.92
C TYR A 93 -6.73 20.66 9.45
N PRO A 94 -5.49 20.59 9.95
CA PRO A 94 -5.20 20.47 11.38
C PRO A 94 -5.81 21.61 12.20
N ARG A 95 -5.75 22.84 11.68
CA ARG A 95 -6.32 24.04 12.33
C ARG A 95 -7.83 23.97 12.55
N LEU A 96 -8.55 23.21 11.73
CA LEU A 96 -10.00 23.08 11.79
C LEU A 96 -10.46 21.77 12.44
N GLY A 97 -9.53 20.86 12.77
CA GLY A 97 -9.85 19.50 13.20
C GLY A 97 -10.65 18.70 12.16
N LYS A 98 -10.61 19.11 10.88
CA LYS A 98 -11.40 18.53 9.79
C LYS A 98 -10.51 17.71 8.86
N HIS A 99 -11.08 16.62 8.35
CA HIS A 99 -10.47 15.79 7.32
C HIS A 99 -11.55 15.27 6.38
N ALA A 100 -11.25 15.13 5.10
CA ALA A 100 -12.10 14.43 4.15
C ALA A 100 -11.70 12.95 4.11
N ILE A 101 -12.67 12.04 4.02
CA ILE A 101 -12.42 10.61 3.78
C ILE A 101 -13.08 10.24 2.45
N ASN A 102 -12.26 10.17 1.43
CA ASN A 102 -12.58 9.73 0.09
C ASN A 102 -11.71 8.51 -0.19
N SER A 103 -12.29 7.32 -0.07
CA SER A 103 -11.67 6.06 -0.46
C SER A 103 -12.33 5.52 -1.72
N HIS A 104 -11.59 4.79 -2.53
CA HIS A 104 -12.17 3.98 -3.60
C HIS A 104 -11.47 2.64 -3.70
N GLY A 105 -12.26 1.58 -3.87
CA GLY A 105 -11.76 0.25 -4.17
C GLY A 105 -11.79 0.01 -5.68
N THR A 106 -10.73 -0.61 -6.20
CA THR A 106 -10.69 -1.13 -7.57
C THR A 106 -10.23 -2.57 -7.52
N SER A 107 -10.92 -3.44 -8.24
CA SER A 107 -10.52 -4.84 -8.43
C SER A 107 -9.91 -5.09 -9.81
N PHE A 108 -9.05 -6.09 -9.88
CA PHE A 108 -8.37 -6.58 -11.07
C PHE A 108 -8.55 -8.09 -11.14
N THR A 109 -8.61 -8.63 -12.35
CA THR A 109 -8.79 -10.08 -12.60
C THR A 109 -7.66 -10.69 -13.44
N GLU A 110 -6.67 -9.89 -13.82
CA GLU A 110 -5.50 -10.32 -14.59
C GLU A 110 -4.25 -9.67 -13.99
N MET A 111 -3.38 -10.50 -13.44
CA MET A 111 -2.03 -10.13 -13.03
C MET A 111 -1.07 -10.31 -14.21
N ILE A 112 -0.16 -9.35 -14.38
CA ILE A 112 0.83 -9.30 -15.44
C ILE A 112 2.21 -9.36 -14.79
N GLN A 113 2.87 -10.52 -14.86
CA GLN A 113 4.17 -10.74 -14.23
C GLN A 113 5.28 -9.85 -14.79
N VAL A 114 5.22 -9.54 -16.09
CA VAL A 114 6.16 -8.67 -16.78
C VAL A 114 5.36 -7.59 -17.53
N PRO A 115 5.12 -6.43 -16.90
CA PRO A 115 4.40 -5.31 -17.50
C PRO A 115 5.04 -4.83 -18.79
N LYS A 116 4.21 -4.38 -19.74
CA LYS A 116 4.67 -3.74 -20.98
C LYS A 116 4.98 -2.26 -20.77
N ALA A 117 4.31 -1.65 -19.81
CA ALA A 117 4.58 -0.28 -19.41
C ALA A 117 6.06 -0.12 -19.05
N GLN A 118 6.71 0.90 -19.63
CA GLN A 118 8.05 1.32 -19.18
C GLN A 118 7.91 1.87 -17.77
N SER A 119 8.17 1.00 -16.80
CA SER A 119 8.23 1.38 -15.40
C SER A 119 9.60 1.95 -15.08
N HIS A 120 9.64 2.91 -14.15
CA HIS A 120 10.89 3.44 -13.61
C HIS A 120 11.53 2.51 -12.56
N ILE A 121 10.88 1.39 -12.24
CA ILE A 121 11.37 0.42 -11.26
C ILE A 121 11.90 -0.86 -11.91
N ALA A 122 12.84 -1.51 -11.21
CA ALA A 122 13.60 -2.65 -11.72
C ALA A 122 12.75 -3.92 -11.92
N ASN A 123 11.84 -4.22 -10.98
CA ASN A 123 11.03 -5.44 -11.01
C ASN A 123 9.54 -5.18 -10.71
N PRO A 124 8.80 -4.60 -11.68
CA PRO A 124 7.40 -4.26 -11.47
C PRO A 124 6.48 -5.48 -11.53
N LEU A 125 5.36 -5.39 -10.81
CA LEU A 125 4.17 -6.22 -10.98
C LEU A 125 3.06 -5.41 -11.64
N GLY A 126 2.39 -5.99 -12.63
CA GLY A 126 1.31 -5.31 -13.36
C GLY A 126 -0.05 -5.92 -13.10
N PHE A 127 -1.08 -5.12 -13.30
CA PHE A 127 -2.48 -5.56 -13.28
C PHE A 127 -3.21 -4.93 -14.46
N ARG A 128 -3.96 -5.74 -15.23
CA ARG A 128 -4.76 -5.21 -16.32
C ARG A 128 -5.87 -4.33 -15.77
N PHE A 129 -5.97 -3.13 -16.29
CA PHE A 129 -7.07 -2.23 -15.97
C PHE A 129 -7.43 -1.35 -17.17
N ASP A 130 -8.58 -1.65 -17.77
CA ASP A 130 -9.22 -0.78 -18.75
C ASP A 130 -10.42 -0.07 -18.11
N LYS A 131 -10.25 1.23 -17.88
CA LYS A 131 -11.30 2.09 -17.36
C LYS A 131 -12.58 2.07 -18.22
N LYS A 132 -12.48 1.78 -19.53
CA LYS A 132 -13.66 1.77 -20.42
C LYS A 132 -14.56 0.55 -20.21
N SER A 133 -14.00 -0.56 -19.72
CA SER A 133 -14.72 -1.81 -19.44
C SER A 133 -14.98 -2.03 -17.95
N ALA A 134 -14.63 -1.06 -17.10
CA ALA A 134 -14.89 -1.15 -15.67
C ALA A 134 -16.40 -1.18 -15.39
N VAL A 135 -16.79 -2.00 -14.42
CA VAL A 135 -18.16 -2.14 -13.92
C VAL A 135 -18.19 -1.90 -12.42
N ASP A 136 -19.36 -1.52 -11.89
CA ASP A 136 -19.61 -1.43 -10.46
C ASP A 136 -20.13 -2.76 -9.88
N THR A 137 -20.50 -2.74 -8.59
CA THR A 137 -21.05 -3.91 -7.88
C THR A 137 -22.38 -4.39 -8.44
N ASP A 138 -23.12 -3.53 -9.15
CA ASP A 138 -24.39 -3.87 -9.81
C ASP A 138 -24.18 -4.36 -11.25
N GLN A 139 -22.93 -4.61 -11.66
CA GLN A 139 -22.55 -4.96 -13.04
C GLN A 139 -22.90 -3.87 -14.07
N LYS A 140 -23.07 -2.63 -13.63
CA LYS A 140 -23.29 -1.49 -14.54
C LYS A 140 -21.94 -0.89 -14.92
N ARG A 141 -21.87 -0.36 -16.13
CA ARG A 141 -20.67 0.34 -16.59
C ARG A 141 -20.32 1.49 -15.63
N ALA A 142 -19.11 1.45 -15.10
CA ALA A 142 -18.61 2.44 -14.16
C ALA A 142 -17.58 3.37 -14.81
N ASN A 143 -17.42 4.55 -14.21
CA ASN A 143 -16.37 5.50 -14.56
C ASN A 143 -15.45 5.69 -13.34
N PRO A 144 -14.57 4.72 -13.03
CA PRO A 144 -13.78 4.77 -11.81
C PRO A 144 -12.87 6.00 -11.78
N PRO A 145 -12.59 6.54 -10.58
CA PRO A 145 -11.70 7.69 -10.43
C PRO A 145 -10.30 7.37 -10.98
N SER A 146 -9.55 8.42 -11.27
CA SER A 146 -8.12 8.28 -11.56
C SER A 146 -7.39 7.76 -10.31
N PHE A 147 -6.39 6.90 -10.50
CA PHE A 147 -5.38 6.52 -9.48
C PHE A 147 -4.42 7.67 -9.10
N SER A 148 -4.83 8.92 -9.33
CA SER A 148 -3.97 10.06 -8.99
C SER A 148 -4.00 10.27 -7.48
N GLY A 149 -2.82 10.29 -6.86
CA GLY A 149 -2.65 10.45 -5.42
C GLY A 149 -2.90 9.18 -4.60
N THR A 150 -2.99 8.01 -5.23
CA THR A 150 -3.17 6.71 -4.55
C THR A 150 -1.89 5.89 -4.45
N SER A 151 -0.76 6.39 -4.95
CA SER A 151 0.54 5.72 -4.79
C SER A 151 0.83 5.40 -3.32
N GLY A 152 1.41 4.24 -3.06
CA GLY A 152 1.60 3.70 -1.71
C GLY A 152 0.45 2.84 -1.20
N SER A 153 -0.69 2.77 -1.92
CA SER A 153 -1.81 1.90 -1.52
C SER A 153 -1.46 0.42 -1.69
N PRO A 154 -1.95 -0.48 -0.83
CA PRO A 154 -1.70 -1.91 -0.98
C PRO A 154 -2.45 -2.48 -2.20
N ILE A 155 -1.86 -3.48 -2.84
CA ILE A 155 -2.56 -4.39 -3.75
C ILE A 155 -2.63 -5.76 -3.06
N LEU A 156 -3.85 -6.19 -2.79
CA LEU A 156 -4.17 -7.40 -2.05
C LEU A 156 -4.75 -8.45 -2.99
N GLU A 157 -4.24 -9.66 -2.96
CA GLU A 157 -4.92 -10.82 -3.56
C GLU A 157 -5.98 -11.35 -2.62
N VAL A 158 -7.16 -11.67 -3.17
CA VAL A 158 -8.23 -12.33 -2.44
C VAL A 158 -8.04 -13.83 -2.53
N LEU A 159 -7.99 -14.48 -1.37
CA LEU A 159 -7.99 -15.92 -1.23
C LEU A 159 -9.33 -16.39 -0.67
N ALA A 160 -9.79 -17.57 -1.09
CA ALA A 160 -11.01 -18.19 -0.59
C ALA A 160 -10.75 -19.61 -0.09
N ARG A 161 -11.56 -20.02 0.89
CA ARG A 161 -11.69 -21.41 1.33
C ARG A 161 -13.16 -21.73 1.45
N VAL A 162 -13.55 -22.91 1.00
CA VAL A 162 -14.88 -23.48 1.23
C VAL A 162 -14.75 -24.64 2.22
N ASP A 163 -15.45 -24.57 3.35
CA ASP A 163 -15.43 -25.67 4.31
C ASP A 163 -16.36 -26.82 3.89
N THR A 164 -16.34 -27.93 4.63
CA THR A 164 -17.16 -29.12 4.37
C THR A 164 -18.66 -28.88 4.47
N THR A 165 -19.08 -27.77 5.08
CA THR A 165 -20.49 -27.36 5.20
C THR A 165 -20.90 -26.34 4.13
N GLY A 166 -19.97 -25.99 3.23
CA GLY A 166 -20.21 -25.03 2.15
C GLY A 166 -20.01 -23.56 2.55
N ASN A 167 -19.50 -23.25 3.75
CA ASN A 167 -19.24 -21.87 4.13
C ASN A 167 -18.00 -21.34 3.42
N ILE A 168 -18.12 -20.12 2.89
CA ILE A 168 -17.02 -19.41 2.23
C ILE A 168 -16.31 -18.53 3.27
N SER A 169 -15.00 -18.72 3.41
CA SER A 169 -14.12 -17.84 4.15
C SER A 169 -13.20 -17.10 3.19
N LEU A 170 -13.05 -15.78 3.36
CA LEU A 170 -12.16 -14.95 2.54
C LEU A 170 -10.98 -14.42 3.35
N ARG A 171 -9.83 -14.31 2.69
CA ARG A 171 -8.61 -13.68 3.22
C ARG A 171 -7.99 -12.79 2.15
N CYS A 172 -7.10 -11.91 2.59
CA CYS A 172 -6.33 -11.05 1.71
C CYS A 172 -4.84 -11.21 2.02
N VAL A 173 -4.01 -11.33 0.99
CA VAL A 173 -2.54 -11.33 1.10
C VAL A 173 -1.95 -10.19 0.29
N LEU A 174 -0.89 -9.55 0.78
CA LEU A 174 -0.24 -8.46 0.06
C LEU A 174 0.57 -8.99 -1.12
N GLN A 175 0.27 -8.51 -2.32
CA GLN A 175 1.04 -8.83 -3.53
C GLN A 175 1.97 -7.68 -3.94
N GLY A 176 1.66 -6.45 -3.53
CA GLY A 176 2.51 -5.32 -3.82
C GLY A 176 1.96 -3.98 -3.34
N VAL A 177 2.71 -2.93 -3.68
CA VAL A 177 2.38 -1.54 -3.34
C VAL A 177 2.17 -0.76 -4.63
N LEU A 178 1.01 -0.13 -4.79
CA LEU A 178 0.63 0.63 -5.97
C LEU A 178 1.59 1.80 -6.20
N LEU A 179 2.15 1.89 -7.41
CA LEU A 179 3.07 2.98 -7.80
C LEU A 179 2.48 3.89 -8.89
N GLY A 180 1.57 3.38 -9.71
CA GLY A 180 0.94 4.21 -10.73
C GLY A 180 0.06 3.45 -11.72
N TRP A 181 -0.47 4.20 -12.69
CA TRP A 181 -1.31 3.66 -13.76
C TRP A 181 -0.87 4.17 -15.14
N HIS A 182 -0.46 3.24 -15.99
CA HIS A 182 -0.08 3.47 -17.38
C HIS A 182 -1.29 3.27 -18.28
N LYS A 183 -2.00 4.38 -18.55
CA LYS A 183 -3.29 4.38 -19.25
C LYS A 183 -3.23 3.85 -20.68
N LYS A 184 -2.10 4.07 -21.38
CA LYS A 184 -1.92 3.65 -22.78
C LYS A 184 -1.82 2.13 -22.88
N GLU A 185 -1.06 1.52 -21.98
CA GLU A 185 -0.85 0.08 -21.88
C GLU A 185 -1.99 -0.62 -21.13
N LYS A 186 -2.84 0.15 -20.43
CA LYS A 186 -3.94 -0.33 -19.57
C LYS A 186 -3.41 -1.19 -18.42
N GLU A 187 -2.33 -0.72 -17.79
CA GLU A 187 -1.59 -1.46 -16.77
C GLU A 187 -1.44 -0.61 -15.51
N VAL A 188 -1.98 -1.09 -14.40
CA VAL A 188 -1.67 -0.60 -13.07
C VAL A 188 -0.38 -1.28 -12.61
N VAL A 189 0.60 -0.49 -12.15
CA VAL A 189 1.93 -0.97 -11.80
C VAL A 189 2.16 -0.85 -10.30
N ALA A 190 2.78 -1.88 -9.73
CA ALA A 190 3.12 -1.97 -8.33
C ALA A 190 4.56 -2.45 -8.12
N GLY A 191 5.15 -2.02 -7.00
CA GLY A 191 6.34 -2.66 -6.44
C GLY A 191 5.94 -3.99 -5.82
N ARG A 192 6.70 -5.04 -6.11
CA ARG A 192 6.49 -6.40 -5.61
C ARG A 192 6.63 -6.49 -4.09
N VAL A 193 5.85 -7.37 -3.44
CA VAL A 193 5.95 -7.61 -1.99
C VAL A 193 7.34 -8.13 -1.60
N GLU A 194 8.00 -8.90 -2.47
CA GLU A 194 9.35 -9.41 -2.22
C GLU A 194 10.39 -8.29 -2.09
N ALA A 195 10.25 -7.21 -2.88
CA ALA A 195 11.09 -6.03 -2.76
C ALA A 195 10.83 -5.26 -1.45
N LEU A 196 9.59 -5.30 -0.95
CA LEU A 196 9.24 -4.72 0.34
C LEU A 196 9.85 -5.54 1.49
N LEU A 197 9.79 -6.88 1.41
CA LEU A 197 10.39 -7.77 2.41
C LEU A 197 11.91 -7.59 2.46
N ALA A 198 12.58 -7.57 1.31
CA ALA A 198 14.03 -7.31 1.25
C ALA A 198 14.42 -5.97 1.88
N LEU A 199 13.60 -4.93 1.71
CA LEU A 199 13.83 -3.63 2.34
C LEU A 199 13.64 -3.67 3.88
N MET A 200 12.72 -4.49 4.37
CA MET A 200 12.53 -4.72 5.81
C MET A 200 13.70 -5.51 6.40
N ASP A 201 14.20 -6.52 5.69
CA ASP A 201 15.37 -7.30 6.09
C ASP A 201 16.61 -6.42 6.21
N GLU A 202 16.87 -5.56 5.22
CA GLU A 202 17.97 -4.56 5.27
C GLU A 202 17.87 -3.67 6.53
N LEU A 203 16.67 -3.20 6.86
CA LEU A 203 16.46 -2.40 8.06
C LEU A 203 16.75 -3.21 9.33
N PHE A 204 16.34 -4.47 9.40
CA PHE A 204 16.63 -5.33 10.55
C PHE A 204 18.14 -5.54 10.74
N GLU A 205 18.88 -5.81 9.65
CA GLU A 205 20.33 -5.95 9.69
C GLU A 205 21.02 -4.67 10.20
N LEU A 206 20.59 -3.50 9.72
CA LEU A 206 21.11 -2.20 10.18
C LEU A 206 20.87 -1.97 11.68
N LEU A 207 19.69 -2.35 12.18
CA LEU A 207 19.34 -2.23 13.60
C LEU A 207 20.13 -3.20 14.48
N GLU A 208 20.38 -4.42 14.00
CA GLU A 208 21.18 -5.43 14.71
C GLU A 208 22.66 -5.04 14.75
N GLY A 209 23.23 -4.63 13.62
CA GLY A 209 24.61 -4.17 13.53
C GLY A 209 24.88 -2.95 14.42
N SER A 210 23.92 -2.01 14.51
CA SER A 210 24.01 -0.85 15.40
C SER A 210 24.00 -1.22 16.89
N ARG A 211 23.28 -2.28 17.27
CA ARG A 211 23.27 -2.80 18.65
C ARG A 211 24.56 -3.53 19.02
N ALA A 212 25.18 -4.20 18.05
CA ALA A 212 26.47 -4.85 18.25
C ALA A 212 27.62 -3.84 18.41
N ALA A 213 27.57 -2.71 17.70
CA ALA A 213 28.59 -1.65 17.77
C ALA A 213 28.54 -0.80 19.06
N LEU A 214 27.46 -0.89 19.84
CA LEU A 214 27.26 -0.19 21.12
C LEU A 214 27.54 -1.06 22.36
N ARG A 215 28.04 -2.29 22.15
CA ARG A 215 28.49 -3.21 23.21
C ARG A 215 30.00 -3.31 23.20
#